data_AF-A0A0F9JSV8-F1
#
_entry.id   AF-A0A0F9JSV8-F1
#
_cell.length_a   1.000
_cell.length_b   1.000
_cell.length_c   1.000
_cell.angle_alpha   90.00
_cell.angle_beta   90.00
_cell.angle_gamma   90.00
#
_symmetry.space_group_name_H-M   'P 1'
#
loop_
_entity.id
_entity.type
_entity.pdbx_description
1 polymer ?
#
loop_
_entity_poly.entity_id
_entity_poly.type
_entity_poly.pdbx_seq_one_letter_code
_entity_poly.pdbx_strand_id
1 'polypeptide(L)' 'MRKPNIVLLGCNFAGLTTARYIHAVVKDKANITIIDRKSLLTFVPNIPMQVLANINPAIDLQFKFMSF' A
#
# COMPACT_ATOMS: atom_id res chain seq x y z
N MET A 1 25.50 -8.05 14.99
CA MET A 1 24.11 -8.39 15.38
C MET A 1 23.23 -8.42 14.15
N ARG A 2 22.27 -9.35 14.06
CA ARG A 2 21.34 -9.42 12.91
C ARG A 2 20.32 -8.29 13.00
N LYS A 3 20.08 -7.56 11.91
CA LYS A 3 19.05 -6.49 11.88
C LYS A 3 17.66 -7.10 12.13
N PRO A 4 16.82 -6.48 12.99
CA PRO A 4 15.41 -6.86 13.13
C PRO A 4 14.68 -6.80 11.78
N ASN A 5 13.68 -7.66 11.60
CA ASN A 5 12.84 -7.69 10.40
C ASN A 5 11.42 -7.28 10.79
N ILE A 6 10.86 -6.32 10.05
CA ILE A 6 9.50 -5.81 10.22
C ILE A 6 8.71 -6.21 8.98
N VAL A 7 7.64 -6.96 9.17
CA VAL A 7 6.74 -7.37 8.08
C VAL A 7 5.43 -6.60 8.19
N LEU A 8 5.05 -5.88 7.13
CA LEU A 8 3.75 -5.24 7.00
C LEU A 8 2.88 -6.04 6.03
N LEU A 9 1.72 -6.49 6.51
CA LEU A 9 0.73 -7.21 5.72
C LEU A 9 -0.41 -6.26 5.36
N GLY A 10 -0.56 -5.97 4.06
CA GLY A 10 -1.46 -4.96 3.54
C GLY A 10 -0.83 -3.56 3.56
N CYS A 11 -0.80 -2.92 2.41
CA CYS A 11 -0.10 -1.66 2.16
C CYS A 11 -0.89 -0.75 1.21
N ASN A 12 -2.20 -0.66 1.41
CA ASN A 12 -2.98 0.47 0.90
C ASN A 12 -2.72 1.71 1.79
N PHE A 13 -3.69 2.61 2.02
CA PHE A 13 -3.45 3.87 2.75
C PHE A 13 -2.86 3.72 4.16
N ALA A 14 -3.47 2.88 5.00
CA ALA A 14 -3.02 2.71 6.38
C ALA A 14 -1.64 2.05 6.43
N GLY A 15 -1.50 0.91 5.75
CA GLY A 15 -0.23 0.17 5.71
C GLY A 15 0.92 0.96 5.08
N LEU A 16 0.67 1.73 4.01
CA LEU A 16 1.70 2.58 3.40
C LEU A 16 2.08 3.75 4.31
N THR A 17 1.11 4.39 4.95
CA THR A 17 1.37 5.46 5.92
C THR A 17 2.19 4.95 7.10
N THR A 18 1.79 3.80 7.66
CA THR A 18 2.53 3.12 8.72
C THR A 18 3.94 2.73 8.27
N ALA A 19 4.10 2.14 7.08
CA ALA A 19 5.40 1.79 6.52
C ALA A 19 6.30 3.02 6.37
N ARG A 20 5.76 4.15 5.89
CA ARG A 20 6.50 5.42 5.77
C ARG A 20 7.01 5.93 7.11
N TYR A 21 6.15 5.94 8.14
CA TYR A 21 6.56 6.40 9.48
C TYR A 21 7.56 5.46 10.13
N ILE A 22 7.36 4.14 10.02
CA ILE A 22 8.33 3.16 10.52
C ILE A 22 9.68 3.37 9.82
N HIS A 23 9.70 3.42 8.48
CA HIS A 23 10.92 3.63 7.68
C HIS A 23 11.66 4.91 8.07
N ALA A 24 10.93 6.02 8.27
CA ALA A 24 11.51 7.30 8.69
C ALA A 24 12.25 7.22 10.04
N VAL A 25 11.73 6.41 10.97
CA VAL A 25 12.28 6.24 12.32
C VAL A 25 13.41 5.21 12.35
N VAL A 26 13.21 4.04 11.71
CA VAL A 26 14.18 2.93 11.82
C VAL A 26 15.35 3.08 10.86
N LYS A 27 15.15 3.69 9.68
CA LYS A 27 16.17 3.84 8.63
C LYS A 27 16.92 2.53 8.37
N ASP A 28 18.22 2.50 8.60
CA ASP A 28 19.11 1.37 8.39
C ASP A 28 19.13 0.37 9.56
N LYS A 29 18.42 0.63 10.66
CA LYS A 29 18.43 -0.23 11.86
C LYS A 29 17.59 -1.50 11.72
N ALA A 30 16.67 -1.57 10.76
CA ALA A 30 15.80 -2.73 10.53
C ALA A 30 15.55 -2.95 9.03
N ASN A 31 15.25 -4.19 8.65
CA ASN A 31 14.74 -4.50 7.32
C ASN A 31 13.21 -4.43 7.34
N ILE A 32 12.62 -3.76 6.36
CA ILE A 32 11.17 -3.66 6.22
C ILE A 32 10.74 -4.44 4.98
N THR A 33 9.81 -5.38 5.15
CA THR A 33 9.19 -6.13 4.05
C THR A 33 7.70 -5.83 4.03
N ILE A 34 7.22 -5.43 2.87
CA ILE A 34 5.81 -5.13 2.64
C ILE A 34 5.23 -6.22 1.75
N ILE A 35 4.10 -6.79 2.17
CA ILE A 35 3.38 -7.79 1.39
C ILE A 35 1.93 -7.30 1.24
N ASP A 36 1.52 -7.08 -0.01
CA ASP A 36 0.14 -6.76 -0.36
C ASP A 36 -0.33 -7.71 -1.47
N ARG A 37 -1.64 -7.96 -1.50
CA ARG A 37 -2.30 -8.70 -2.60
C ARG A 37 -2.30 -7.89 -3.90
N LYS A 38 -2.30 -6.55 -3.82
CA LYS A 38 -2.31 -5.66 -4.99
C LYS A 38 -0.99 -4.90 -5.08
N SER A 39 -0.50 -4.72 -6.31
CA SER A 39 0.73 -3.96 -6.57
C SER A 39 0.54 -2.45 -6.52
N LEU A 40 -0.70 -1.97 -6.61
CA LEU A 40 -1.05 -0.55 -6.71
C LEU A 40 -2.07 -0.16 -5.63
N LEU A 41 -1.99 1.09 -5.18
CA LEU A 41 -2.96 1.64 -4.24
C LEU A 41 -4.36 1.66 -4.86
N THR A 42 -5.34 1.19 -4.10
CA THR A 42 -6.76 1.31 -4.45
C THR A 42 -7.32 2.53 -3.74
N PHE A 43 -7.81 3.52 -4.50
CA PHE A 43 -8.46 4.69 -3.93
C PHE A 43 -9.86 4.34 -3.43
N VAL A 44 -9.92 3.92 -2.16
CA VAL A 44 -11.14 3.47 -1.47
C VAL A 44 -12.32 4.43 -1.61
N PRO A 45 -12.16 5.77 -1.54
CA PRO A 45 -13.30 6.69 -1.67
C PRO A 45 -14.04 6.61 -3.01
N ASN A 46 -13.40 6.13 -4.08
CA ASN A 46 -14.04 5.99 -5.40
C ASN A 46 -14.78 4.66 -5.60
N ILE A 47 -14.69 3.73 -4.64
CA ILE A 47 -15.40 2.43 -4.73
C ILE A 47 -16.90 2.61 -4.99
N PRO A 48 -17.65 3.50 -4.29
CA PRO A 48 -19.08 3.66 -4.54
C PRO A 48 -19.40 4.08 -5.98
N MET A 49 -18.61 4.98 -6.54
CA MET A 49 -18.79 5.46 -7.92
C MET A 49 -18.67 4.31 -8.94
N GLN A 50 -17.72 3.39 -8.74
CA GLN A 50 -17.57 2.25 -9.63
C GLN A 50 -18.66 1.19 -9.45
N VAL A 51 -19.10 0.96 -8.22
CA VAL A 51 -20.23 0.07 -7.95
C VAL A 51 -21.50 0.60 -8.63
N LEU A 52 -21.77 1.91 -8.54
CA LEU A 52 -22.90 2.54 -9.22
C LEU A 52 -22.79 2.48 -10.75
N ALA A 53 -21.57 2.46 -11.29
CA ALA A 53 -21.31 2.28 -12.71
C ALA A 53 -21.29 0.80 -13.17
N ASN A 54 -21.61 -0.14 -12.28
CA ASN A 54 -21.52 -1.59 -12.53
C ASN A 54 -20.12 -2.07 -12.96
N ILE A 55 -19.08 -1.43 -12.43
CA ILE A 55 -17.66 -1.76 -12.68
C ILE A 55 -17.07 -2.41 -11.42
N ASN A 56 -16.23 -3.43 -11.59
CA ASN A 56 -15.55 -4.08 -10.47
C ASN A 56 -14.39 -3.20 -9.95
N PRO A 57 -14.52 -2.61 -8.74
CA PRO A 57 -13.51 -1.72 -8.18
C PRO A 57 -12.19 -2.44 -7.85
N ALA A 58 -12.19 -3.77 -7.72
CA ALA A 58 -10.96 -4.49 -7.46
C ALA A 58 -9.99 -4.46 -8.65
N ILE A 59 -10.54 -4.31 -9.87
CA ILE A 59 -9.81 -4.37 -11.14
C ILE A 59 -9.45 -2.96 -11.61
N ASP A 60 -10.42 -2.05 -11.62
CA ASP A 60 -10.27 -0.76 -12.30
C ASP A 60 -9.74 0.37 -11.37
N LEU A 61 -10.02 0.31 -10.06
CA LEU A 61 -9.48 1.26 -9.08
C LEU A 61 -8.05 0.90 -8.64
N GLN A 62 -7.12 1.03 -9.58
CA GLN A 62 -5.70 0.95 -9.30
C GLN A 62 -5.02 2.24 -9.78
N PHE A 63 -4.33 2.93 -8.87
CA PHE A 63 -3.50 4.07 -9.26
C PHE A 63 -2.39 3.61 -10.19
N LYS A 64 -2.47 3.94 -11.48
CA LYS A 64 -1.39 3.66 -12.41
C LYS A 64 -0.12 4.39 -11.94
N PHE A 65 1.01 3.70 -11.99
CA PHE A 65 2.30 4.32 -11.74
C PHE A 65 2.51 5.41 -12.81
N MET A 66 2.53 6.68 -12.40
CA MET A 66 2.81 7.80 -13.29
C MET A 66 4.30 8.12 -13.17
N SER A 67 5.08 7.93 -14.24
CA SER A 67 6.44 8.46 -14.34
C SER A 67 6.37 9.87 -14.93
N PHE A 68 6.99 10.84 -14.26
CA PHE A 68 7.22 12.19 -14.78
C PHE A 68 8.61 12.28 -15.40
#